data_AF-A0A970FKU5-F1
#
_entry.id   AF-A0A970FKU5-F1
#
_cell.length_a   1.000
_cell.length_b   1.000
_cell.length_c   1.000
_cell.angle_alpha   90.00
_cell.angle_beta   90.00
_cell.angle_gamma   90.00
#
_symmetry.space_group_name_H-M   'P 1'
#
loop_
_entity.id
_entity.type
_entity.pdbx_description
1 polymer ?
#
loop_
_entity_poly.entity_id
_entity_poly.type
_entity_poly.pdbx_seq_one_letter_code
_entity_poly.pdbx_strand_id
1 'polypeptide(L)'
;MNYNAPVHKIIAELTSSEKWKDYFAGTRFSHTLTPSEYFDILSELSEEFYIWEAVYYHVMRSHNDILEWYRGTGLRPYLNVLPADKKDEFENEIMENLIQRYPRQKNGNIIFKFPRLFFIAYS
;
A
#
# COMPACT_ATOMS: atom_id res chain seq x y z
N MET A 1 -0.39 0.01 -8.50
CA MET A 1 1.06 -0.17 -8.34
C MET A 1 1.54 0.40 -7.02
N ASN A 2 1.68 -0.51 -6.06
CA ASN A 2 2.69 -0.56 -5.01
C ASN A 2 2.64 -1.98 -4.37
N TYR A 3 2.28 -2.98 -5.19
CA TYR A 3 1.93 -4.34 -4.73
C TYR A 3 3.09 -5.05 -4.04
N ASN A 4 4.31 -4.59 -4.33
CA ASN A 4 5.53 -5.11 -3.73
C ASN A 4 5.95 -4.40 -2.44
N ALA A 5 5.39 -3.23 -2.08
CA ALA A 5 5.76 -2.62 -0.81
C ALA A 5 5.32 -3.51 0.35
N PRO A 6 6.17 -3.64 1.39
CA PRO A 6 5.87 -4.53 2.50
C PRO A 6 4.51 -4.28 3.14
N VAL A 7 4.09 -3.02 3.30
CA VAL A 7 2.77 -2.68 3.88
C VAL A 7 1.58 -3.24 3.09
N HIS A 8 1.63 -3.25 1.74
CA HIS A 8 0.57 -3.84 0.94
C HIS A 8 0.53 -5.37 1.11
N LYS A 9 1.70 -6.01 1.21
CA LYS A 9 1.80 -7.45 1.49
C LYS A 9 1.27 -7.80 2.87
N ILE A 10 1.62 -7.01 3.89
CA ILE A 10 1.11 -7.16 5.26
C ILE A 10 -0.42 -7.15 5.26
N ILE A 11 -1.03 -6.14 4.63
CA ILE A 11 -2.49 -6.03 4.58
C ILE A 11 -3.11 -7.19 3.79
N ALA A 12 -2.54 -7.55 2.65
CA ALA A 12 -3.05 -8.69 1.86
C ALA A 12 -2.98 -10.01 2.63
N GLU A 13 -1.87 -10.27 3.33
CA GLU A 13 -1.69 -11.47 4.15
C GLU A 13 -2.63 -11.49 5.35
N LEU A 14 -2.76 -10.38 6.08
CA LEU A 14 -3.67 -10.28 7.22
C LEU A 14 -5.12 -10.44 6.78
N THR A 15 -5.56 -9.72 5.75
CA THR A 15 -6.94 -9.82 5.23
C THR A 15 -7.29 -11.20 4.69
N SER A 16 -6.29 -12.01 4.33
CA SER A 16 -6.48 -13.39 3.86
C SER A 16 -6.24 -14.45 4.94
N SER A 17 -5.88 -14.05 6.16
CA SER A 17 -5.58 -14.99 7.24
C SER A 17 -6.84 -15.61 7.81
N GLU A 18 -6.74 -16.80 8.39
CA GLU A 18 -7.88 -17.51 9.02
C GLU A 18 -8.63 -16.64 10.04
N LYS A 19 -7.92 -15.76 10.75
CA LYS A 19 -8.49 -14.87 11.76
C LYS A 19 -9.38 -13.78 11.16
N TRP A 20 -9.03 -13.29 9.98
CA TRP A 20 -9.60 -12.05 9.42
C TRP A 20 -10.39 -12.26 8.13
N LYS A 21 -10.14 -13.34 7.38
CA LYS A 21 -10.69 -13.59 6.04
C LYS A 21 -12.22 -13.46 5.98
N ASP A 22 -12.92 -13.90 7.01
CA ASP A 22 -14.39 -13.90 7.03
C ASP A 22 -14.96 -12.47 7.11
N TYR A 23 -14.25 -11.53 7.74
CA TYR A 23 -14.66 -10.12 7.74
C TYR A 23 -14.52 -9.47 6.37
N PHE A 24 -13.54 -9.91 5.57
CA PHE A 24 -13.23 -9.31 4.28
C PHE A 24 -13.82 -10.06 3.09
N ALA A 25 -14.52 -11.18 3.33
CA ALA A 25 -15.15 -11.98 2.30
C ALA A 25 -16.10 -11.14 1.43
N GLY A 26 -15.91 -11.19 0.10
CA GLY A 26 -16.72 -10.43 -0.86
C GLY A 26 -16.36 -8.95 -1.00
N THR A 27 -15.42 -8.42 -0.21
CA THR A 27 -14.95 -7.04 -0.37
C THR A 27 -13.91 -6.96 -1.48
N ARG A 28 -14.17 -6.15 -2.50
CA ARG A 28 -13.17 -5.80 -3.53
C ARG A 28 -12.50 -4.48 -3.17
N PHE A 29 -11.24 -4.54 -2.75
CA PHE A 29 -10.43 -3.34 -2.61
C PHE A 29 -9.95 -2.89 -4.00
N SER A 30 -10.02 -1.59 -4.26
CA SER A 30 -9.67 -1.00 -5.56
C SER A 30 -8.29 -1.47 -6.03
N HIS A 31 -8.24 -2.08 -7.22
CA HIS A 31 -6.98 -2.46 -7.86
C HIS A 31 -6.52 -1.28 -8.72
N THR A 32 -5.32 -0.78 -8.48
CA THR A 32 -4.66 0.11 -9.44
C THR A 32 -4.13 -0.73 -10.60
N LEU A 33 -4.35 -0.31 -11.84
CA LEU A 33 -3.81 -0.99 -13.01
C LEU A 33 -2.27 -1.16 -12.93
N THR A 34 -1.78 -2.18 -13.59
CA THR A 34 -0.36 -2.45 -13.86
C THR A 34 0.18 -1.45 -14.88
N PRO A 35 1.51 -1.26 -14.97
CA PRO A 35 2.04 -0.29 -15.92
C PRO A 35 1.81 -0.74 -17.37
N SER A 36 1.74 -2.06 -17.63
CA SER A 36 1.36 -2.60 -18.93
C SER A 36 -0.09 -2.27 -19.30
N GLU A 37 -1.04 -2.44 -18.37
CA GLU A 37 -2.44 -2.05 -18.61
C GLU A 37 -2.58 -0.55 -18.84
N TYR A 38 -1.82 0.28 -18.11
CA TYR A 38 -1.77 1.72 -18.41
C TYR A 38 -1.16 1.99 -19.78
N PHE A 39 -0.09 1.28 -20.15
CA PHE A 39 0.54 1.44 -21.46
C PHE A 39 -0.44 1.13 -22.60
N ASP A 40 -1.15 0.01 -22.51
CA ASP A 40 -2.15 -0.40 -23.51
C ASP A 40 -3.21 0.68 -23.69
N ILE A 41 -3.78 1.18 -22.58
CA ILE A 41 -4.75 2.30 -22.61
C ILE A 41 -4.15 3.56 -23.25
N LEU A 42 -2.92 3.93 -22.89
CA LEU A 42 -2.29 5.14 -23.41
C LEU A 42 -2.00 5.03 -24.91
N SER A 43 -1.64 3.83 -25.38
CA SER A 43 -1.38 3.56 -26.80
C SER A 43 -2.62 3.64 -27.69
N GLU A 44 -3.81 3.42 -27.13
CA GLU A 44 -5.08 3.62 -27.85
C GLU A 44 -5.48 5.09 -27.93
N LEU A 45 -4.95 5.94 -27.05
CA LEU A 45 -5.34 7.34 -26.89
C LEU A 45 -4.36 8.34 -27.51
N SER A 46 -3.08 7.98 -27.65
CA SER A 46 -2.03 8.86 -28.19
C SER A 46 -0.95 8.09 -28.95
N GLU A 47 -0.49 8.67 -30.06
CA GLU A 47 0.68 8.17 -30.81
C GLU A 47 2.00 8.44 -30.07
N GLU A 48 2.05 9.46 -29.21
CA GLU A 48 3.22 9.79 -28.38
C GLU A 48 2.83 9.89 -26.89
N PHE A 49 3.50 9.11 -26.05
CA PHE A 49 3.35 9.20 -24.60
C PHE A 49 4.60 8.73 -23.87
N TYR A 50 4.76 9.18 -22.64
CA TYR A 50 5.83 8.77 -21.74
C TYR A 50 5.21 8.14 -20.50
N ILE A 51 5.77 7.02 -20.07
CA ILE A 51 5.43 6.35 -18.81
C ILE A 51 6.71 6.10 -18.04
N TRP A 52 6.72 6.37 -16.74
CA TRP A 52 7.87 6.12 -15.89
C TRP A 52 7.46 5.84 -14.44
N GLU A 53 8.36 5.17 -13.70
CA GLU A 53 8.21 4.96 -12.28
C GLU A 53 9.30 5.74 -11.53
N ALA A 54 8.92 6.41 -10.44
CA ALA A 54 9.87 6.95 -9.48
C ALA A 54 9.61 6.37 -8.09
N VAL A 55 10.69 6.00 -7.39
CA VAL A 55 10.61 5.50 -6.01
C VAL A 55 11.12 6.56 -5.05
N TYR A 56 10.22 7.14 -4.27
CA TYR A 56 10.57 8.09 -3.22
C TYR A 56 10.92 7.35 -1.93
N TYR A 57 11.94 7.84 -1.23
CA TYR A 57 12.40 7.26 0.04
C TYR A 57 12.10 8.26 1.14
N HIS A 58 11.08 7.97 1.93
CA HIS A 58 10.70 8.79 3.08
C HIS A 58 11.40 8.28 4.34
N VAL A 59 11.97 9.22 5.10
CA VAL A 59 12.58 8.92 6.40
C VAL A 59 11.50 9.00 7.46
N MET A 60 11.24 7.88 8.13
CA MET A 60 10.27 7.77 9.22
C MET A 60 11.01 7.62 10.55
N ARG A 61 10.54 8.27 11.61
CA ARG A 61 11.20 8.23 12.94
C ARG A 61 10.77 6.99 13.72
N SER A 62 9.56 6.50 13.44
CA SER A 62 8.98 5.33 14.09
C SER A 62 8.12 4.48 13.15
N HIS A 63 7.85 3.23 13.54
CA HIS A 63 6.84 2.39 12.87
C HIS A 63 5.43 2.94 13.03
N ASN A 64 5.15 3.64 14.13
CA ASN A 64 3.90 4.36 14.32
C ASN A 64 3.70 5.44 13.25
N ASP A 65 4.75 6.15 12.86
CA ASP A 65 4.67 7.15 11.78
C ASP A 65 4.24 6.51 10.46
N ILE A 66 4.69 5.27 10.19
CA ILE A 66 4.28 4.51 9.00
C ILE A 66 2.80 4.11 9.11
N LEU A 67 2.37 3.60 10.26
CA LEU A 67 0.98 3.20 10.47
C LEU A 67 0.03 4.40 10.35
N GLU A 68 0.35 5.54 10.98
CA GLU A 68 -0.43 6.77 10.90
C GLU A 68 -0.52 7.31 9.46
N TRP A 69 0.61 7.33 8.75
CA TRP A 69 0.62 7.70 7.33
C TRP A 69 -0.35 6.82 6.55
N TYR A 70 -0.29 5.51 6.77
CA TYR A 70 -1.07 4.56 6.01
C TYR A 70 -2.55 4.53 6.42
N ARG A 71 -2.88 4.89 7.66
CA ARG A 71 -4.26 5.12 8.13
C ARG A 71 -4.98 6.14 7.24
N GLY A 72 -4.28 7.23 6.88
CA GLY A 72 -4.79 8.27 5.99
C GLY A 72 -4.82 7.89 4.51
N THR A 73 -3.88 7.07 4.03
CA THR A 73 -3.69 6.86 2.58
C THR A 73 -4.16 5.52 2.02
N GLY A 74 -4.40 4.50 2.86
CA GLY A 74 -4.68 3.15 2.35
C GLY A 74 -5.39 2.18 3.29
N LEU A 75 -5.42 2.43 4.60
CA LEU A 75 -6.06 1.50 5.57
C LEU A 75 -7.55 1.75 5.79
N ARG A 76 -8.04 2.97 5.51
CA ARG A 76 -9.45 3.35 5.74
C ARG A 76 -10.48 2.36 5.15
N PRO A 77 -10.33 1.85 3.92
CA PRO A 77 -11.27 0.86 3.38
C PRO A 77 -11.35 -0.42 4.21
N TYR A 78 -10.22 -0.90 4.74
CA TYR A 78 -10.15 -2.11 5.54
C TYR A 78 -10.76 -1.90 6.93
N LEU A 79 -10.41 -0.78 7.58
CA LEU A 79 -10.94 -0.43 8.90
C LEU A 79 -12.46 -0.13 8.88
N ASN A 80 -13.02 0.22 7.73
CA ASN A 80 -14.46 0.45 7.60
C ASN A 80 -15.28 -0.84 7.52
N VAL A 81 -14.67 -1.94 7.09
CA VAL A 81 -15.32 -3.27 7.01
C VAL A 81 -15.38 -3.93 8.39
N LEU A 82 -14.36 -3.68 9.22
CA LEU A 82 -14.25 -4.30 10.53
C LEU A 82 -15.24 -3.71 11.55
N PRO A 83 -15.81 -4.54 12.44
CA PRO A 83 -16.48 -4.09 13.65
C PRO A 83 -15.59 -3.19 14.51
N ALA A 84 -16.19 -2.26 15.26
CA ALA A 84 -15.44 -1.26 16.04
C ALA A 84 -14.47 -1.89 17.06
N ASP A 85 -14.86 -3.00 17.70
CA ASP A 85 -14.06 -3.75 18.67
C ASP A 85 -12.89 -4.53 18.03
N LYS A 86 -12.87 -4.64 16.69
CA LYS A 86 -11.83 -5.36 15.95
C LYS A 86 -10.78 -4.48 15.30
N LYS A 87 -11.00 -3.16 15.24
CA LYS A 87 -10.09 -2.23 14.56
C LYS A 87 -8.73 -2.16 15.25
N ASP A 88 -8.72 -2.00 16.57
CA ASP A 88 -7.48 -1.88 17.34
C ASP A 88 -6.66 -3.18 17.28
N GLU A 89 -7.34 -4.33 17.35
CA GLU A 89 -6.71 -5.65 17.22
C GLU A 89 -6.04 -5.81 15.85
N PHE A 90 -6.72 -5.38 14.77
CA PHE A 90 -6.17 -5.43 13.41
C PHE A 90 -4.99 -4.48 13.22
N GLU A 91 -5.07 -3.24 13.73
CA GLU A 91 -3.97 -2.28 13.65
C GLU A 91 -2.74 -2.74 14.44
N ASN A 92 -2.91 -3.41 15.57
CA ASN A 92 -1.81 -3.98 16.35
C ASN A 92 -1.07 -5.09 15.56
N GLU A 93 -1.78 -5.99 14.89
CA GLU A 93 -1.16 -7.01 14.05
C GLU A 93 -0.42 -6.41 12.84
N ILE A 94 -0.94 -5.31 12.27
CA ILE A 94 -0.22 -4.54 11.26
C ILE A 94 1.06 -3.97 11.85
N MET A 95 1.00 -3.36 13.04
CA MET A 95 2.18 -2.78 13.71
C MET A 95 3.28 -3.82 13.96
N GLU A 96 2.93 -5.00 14.47
CA GLU A 96 3.88 -6.09 14.69
C GLU A 96 4.59 -6.48 13.39
N ASN A 97 3.83 -6.61 12.30
CA ASN A 97 4.37 -6.90 10.98
C ASN A 97 5.22 -5.75 10.41
N LEU A 98 4.83 -4.49 10.66
CA LEU A 98 5.62 -3.32 10.27
C LEU A 98 6.99 -3.34 10.95
N ILE A 99 7.04 -3.64 12.25
CA ILE A 99 8.29 -3.73 13.03
C ILE A 99 9.25 -4.76 12.39
N GLN A 100 8.71 -5.92 11.98
CA GLN A 100 9.51 -6.98 11.36
C GLN A 100 9.99 -6.63 9.95
N ARG A 101 9.15 -5.98 9.13
CA ARG A 101 9.45 -5.78 7.70
C ARG A 101 10.12 -4.45 7.37
N TYR A 102 10.12 -3.50 8.29
CA TYR A 102 10.76 -2.20 8.14
C TYR A 102 11.90 -2.01 9.16
N PRO A 103 13.10 -2.57 8.90
CA PRO A 103 14.20 -2.48 9.85
C PRO A 103 14.67 -1.03 10.02
N ARG A 104 15.01 -0.67 11.25
CA ARG A 104 15.69 0.59 11.56
C ARG A 104 17.09 0.59 10.94
N GLN A 105 17.47 1.73 10.39
CA GLN A 105 18.81 2.03 9.89
C GLN A 105 19.76 2.35 11.05
N LYS A 106 21.06 2.48 10.78
CA LYS A 106 22.09 2.75 11.80
C LYS A 106 21.82 4.00 12.65
N ASN A 107 21.14 5.00 12.08
CA ASN A 107 20.75 6.24 12.78
C ASN A 107 19.40 6.13 13.51
N GLY A 108 18.83 4.93 13.61
CA GLY A 108 17.54 4.67 14.25
C GLY A 108 16.32 4.96 13.38
N ASN A 109 16.44 5.67 12.25
CA ASN A 109 15.32 5.97 11.36
C ASN A 109 14.92 4.76 10.50
N ILE A 110 13.76 4.82 9.88
CA ILE A 110 13.24 3.79 9.00
C ILE A 110 13.10 4.38 7.59
N ILE A 111 13.46 3.59 6.59
CA ILE A 111 13.24 3.95 5.18
C ILE A 111 11.89 3.40 4.74
N PHE A 112 10.97 4.29 4.39
CA PHE A 112 9.69 3.94 3.79
C PHE A 112 9.71 4.25 2.29
N LYS A 113 9.73 3.21 1.46
CA LYS A 113 9.71 3.32 0.00
C LYS A 113 8.30 3.58 -0.51
N PHE A 114 8.19 4.51 -1.46
CA PHE A 114 6.93 4.93 -2.01
C PHE A 114 7.03 5.05 -3.54
N PRO A 115 6.83 3.93 -4.28
CA PRO A 115 6.83 3.94 -5.73
C PRO A 115 5.59 4.64 -6.28
N ARG A 116 5.79 5.42 -7.33
CA ARG A 116 4.76 6.17 -8.05
C ARG A 116 4.96 5.94 -9.54
N LEU A 117 3.92 5.46 -10.21
CA LEU A 117 3.83 5.46 -11.66
C LEU A 117 3.31 6.82 -12.11
N PHE A 118 3.96 7.38 -13.11
CA PHE A 118 3.58 8.61 -13.77
C PHE A 118 3.49 8.38 -15.27
N PHE A 119 2.69 9.19 -15.93
CA PHE A 119 2.63 9.21 -17.39
C PHE A 119 2.22 10.60 -17.90
N ILE A 120 2.58 10.89 -19.14
CA ILE A 120 2.17 12.07 -19.92
C ILE A 120 1.78 11.56 -21.31
N ALA A 121 0.60 11.92 -21.79
CA ALA A 121 0.16 11.64 -23.16
C ALA A 121 -0.11 12.97 -23.87
N TYR A 122 0.30 13.06 -25.13
CA TYR A 122 0.03 14.22 -25.97
C TYR A 122 -1.30 14.03 -26.72
N SER A 123 -1.90 15.15 -27.11
CA SER A 123 -3.16 15.18 -27.88
C SER A 123 -2.91 15.36 -29.36
#